data_AF-A0A2M8IXZ0-F1
#
_entry.id   AF-A0A2M8IXZ0-F1
#
_cell.length_a   1.000
_cell.length_b   1.000
_cell.length_c   1.000
_cell.angle_alpha   90.00
_cell.angle_beta   90.00
_cell.angle_gamma   90.00
#
_symmetry.space_group_name_H-M   'P 1'
#
loop_
_entity.id
_entity.type
_entity.pdbx_description
1 polymer ?
#
loop_
_entity_poly.entity_id
_entity_poly.type
_entity_poly.pdbx_seq_one_letter_code
_entity_poly.pdbx_strand_id
1 'polypeptide(L)'
;MIDTIPFRVPNEFLVEQALGTVKRYGAILKDVETGRIVAHVQETGMLQRILDVGLSVEPSGASNILGLVQNAKIINQLNALQQSFQFLQSLQLVNIASSVAGIGVSAAGTALVLRRLNVVNQRLGRIEETVGKLPQQIRDLDIRKTLTEVKTALERLAGSAQRRDADDVTRSAEERLHYAFDRLMAGTEETLKDEEPSPELLKTLLSGLSLCGSAQIRALYALDEMDNARAAARSQYQKVHTLSMSMPYDILLEKLQGNITQLDQLTVDFSELRYRFASVPDVTERLIDLGVDGPAYLARLEGESTHPILILPADDL
;
A
#
# COMPACT_ATOMS: atom_id res chain seq x y z
N MET A 1 -26.91 -6.95 -1.71
CA MET A 1 -26.44 -5.54 -1.79
C MET A 1 -24.94 -5.39 -2.06
N ILE A 2 -24.12 -6.46 -2.09
CA ILE A 2 -22.69 -6.38 -2.44
C ILE A 2 -22.45 -6.26 -3.97
N ASP A 3 -23.47 -6.54 -4.79
CA ASP A 3 -23.38 -6.53 -6.27
C ASP A 3 -23.32 -5.13 -6.91
N THR A 4 -23.47 -4.07 -6.12
CA THR A 4 -23.37 -2.66 -6.56
C THR A 4 -21.95 -2.12 -6.63
N ILE A 5 -20.93 -2.84 -6.13
CA ILE A 5 -19.53 -2.47 -6.35
C ILE A 5 -19.07 -3.09 -7.68
N PRO A 6 -18.84 -2.29 -8.75
CA PRO A 6 -18.42 -2.82 -10.02
C PRO A 6 -16.95 -3.25 -9.97
N PHE A 7 -16.68 -4.56 -10.06
CA PHE A 7 -15.31 -5.12 -10.18
C PHE A 7 -14.74 -5.03 -11.60
N ARG A 8 -15.49 -4.41 -12.52
CA ARG A 8 -15.06 -4.21 -13.90
C ARG A 8 -14.45 -2.83 -14.04
N VAL A 9 -13.38 -2.75 -14.82
CA VAL A 9 -12.86 -1.46 -15.29
C VAL A 9 -13.93 -0.82 -16.18
N PRO A 10 -14.48 0.35 -15.83
CA PRO A 10 -15.38 1.06 -16.71
C PRO A 10 -14.64 1.40 -18.00
N ASN A 11 -15.19 1.01 -19.16
CA ASN A 11 -14.54 1.20 -20.47
C ASN A 11 -14.24 2.68 -20.76
N GLU A 12 -15.00 3.59 -20.17
CA GLU A 12 -14.80 5.04 -20.24
C GLU A 12 -13.40 5.46 -19.75
N PHE A 13 -12.93 4.97 -18.60
CA PHE A 13 -11.62 5.34 -18.07
C PHE A 13 -10.45 4.76 -18.89
N LEU A 14 -10.65 3.64 -19.60
CA LEU A 14 -9.65 3.10 -20.53
C LEU A 14 -9.45 4.00 -21.75
N VAL A 15 -10.56 4.55 -22.27
CA VAL A 15 -10.54 5.46 -23.42
C VAL A 15 -9.95 6.81 -23.00
N GLU A 16 -10.39 7.36 -21.87
CA GLU A 16 -9.88 8.63 -21.32
C GLU A 16 -8.38 8.57 -21.00
N GLN A 17 -7.90 7.45 -20.47
CA GLN A 17 -6.48 7.28 -20.22
C GLN A 17 -5.67 7.17 -21.53
N ALA A 18 -6.17 6.43 -22.52
CA ALA A 18 -5.51 6.32 -23.83
C ALA A 18 -5.44 7.68 -24.56
N LEU A 19 -6.43 8.55 -24.32
CA LEU A 19 -6.47 9.93 -24.81
C LEU A 19 -5.64 10.90 -23.96
N GLY A 20 -5.13 10.46 -22.80
CA GLY A 20 -4.34 11.27 -21.88
C GLY A 20 -5.14 12.27 -21.05
N THR A 21 -6.48 12.17 -21.03
CA THR A 21 -7.37 13.07 -20.28
C THR A 21 -7.46 12.69 -18.81
N VAL A 22 -7.19 11.43 -18.46
CA VAL A 22 -7.12 10.95 -17.07
C VAL A 22 -5.74 10.34 -16.79
N LYS A 23 -5.16 10.68 -15.62
CA LYS A 23 -3.87 10.17 -15.15
C LYS A 23 -3.97 9.59 -13.74
N ARG A 24 -3.31 8.45 -13.52
CA ARG A 24 -3.24 7.78 -12.22
C ARG A 24 -2.21 8.44 -11.30
N TYR A 25 -2.56 8.56 -10.03
CA TYR A 25 -1.66 8.93 -8.95
C TYR A 25 -1.92 8.02 -7.74
N GLY A 26 -0.99 7.13 -7.38
CA GLY A 26 -1.18 6.22 -6.24
C GLY A 26 -2.48 5.41 -6.35
N ALA A 27 -3.39 5.60 -5.40
CA ALA A 27 -4.69 4.91 -5.33
C ALA A 27 -5.84 5.63 -6.05
N ILE A 28 -5.57 6.68 -6.84
CA ILE A 28 -6.62 7.51 -7.44
C ILE A 28 -6.35 7.78 -8.92
N LEU A 29 -7.43 8.01 -9.66
CA LEU A 29 -7.44 8.54 -11.02
C LEU A 29 -7.85 10.00 -10.95
N LYS A 30 -7.12 10.85 -11.68
CA LYS A 30 -7.41 12.27 -11.77
C LYS A 30 -7.60 12.70 -13.21
N ASP A 31 -8.57 13.56 -13.43
CA ASP A 31 -8.68 14.32 -14.68
C ASP A 31 -7.48 15.29 -14.79
N VAL A 32 -6.85 15.33 -15.97
CA VAL A 32 -5.58 16.05 -16.20
C VAL A 32 -5.81 17.55 -16.29
N GLU A 33 -6.95 18.00 -16.81
CA GLU A 33 -7.25 19.43 -16.97
C GLU A 33 -7.70 20.07 -15.65
N THR A 34 -8.57 19.39 -14.92
CA THR A 34 -9.21 19.91 -13.70
C THR A 34 -8.50 19.48 -12.42
N GLY A 35 -7.69 18.42 -12.47
CA GLY A 35 -7.01 17.85 -11.31
C GLY A 35 -7.93 17.12 -10.32
N ARG A 36 -9.23 17.00 -10.64
CA ARG A 36 -10.25 16.35 -9.81
C ARG A 36 -10.05 14.84 -9.76
N ILE A 37 -10.36 14.24 -8.61
CA ILE A 37 -10.37 12.78 -8.46
C ILE A 37 -11.63 12.26 -9.14
N VAL A 38 -11.46 11.41 -10.15
CA VAL A 38 -12.58 10.81 -10.89
C VAL A 38 -12.86 9.38 -10.45
N ALA A 39 -11.86 8.70 -9.87
CA ALA A 39 -12.04 7.36 -9.34
C ALA A 39 -10.97 6.96 -8.33
N HIS A 40 -11.29 5.98 -7.49
CA HIS A 40 -10.40 5.31 -6.56
C HIS A 40 -10.05 3.91 -7.07
N VAL A 41 -8.80 3.50 -6.88
CA VAL A 41 -8.21 2.28 -7.42
C VAL A 41 -7.81 1.36 -6.27
N GLN A 42 -8.47 0.21 -6.20
CA GLN A 42 -8.22 -0.84 -5.21
C GLN A 42 -7.60 -2.05 -5.90
N GLU A 43 -6.58 -2.64 -5.29
CA GLU A 43 -5.96 -3.86 -5.79
C GLU A 43 -6.83 -5.05 -5.44
N THR A 44 -6.68 -6.17 -6.15
CA THR A 44 -7.40 -7.41 -5.84
C THR A 44 -6.45 -8.59 -5.64
N GLY A 45 -6.98 -9.73 -5.20
CA GLY A 45 -6.21 -10.98 -5.10
C GLY A 45 -5.56 -11.42 -6.42
N MET A 46 -6.14 -11.08 -7.58
CA MET A 46 -5.56 -11.40 -8.89
C MET A 46 -4.24 -10.66 -9.14
N LEU A 47 -4.12 -9.40 -8.74
CA LEU A 47 -2.88 -8.63 -8.92
C LEU A 47 -1.73 -9.20 -8.10
N GLN A 48 -2.02 -9.68 -6.88
CA GLN A 48 -1.02 -10.32 -6.03
C GLN A 48 -0.44 -11.57 -6.69
N ARG A 49 -1.28 -12.41 -7.31
CA ARG A 49 -0.85 -13.61 -8.04
C ARG A 49 0.02 -13.28 -9.25
N ILE A 50 -0.32 -12.21 -9.98
CA ILE A 50 0.48 -11.72 -11.12
C ILE A 50 1.89 -11.31 -10.65
N LEU A 51 1.96 -10.54 -9.56
CA LEU A 51 3.23 -10.07 -9.00
C LEU A 51 4.08 -11.23 -8.46
N ASP A 52 3.47 -12.21 -7.80
CA ASP A 52 4.18 -13.39 -7.30
C ASP A 52 4.80 -14.22 -8.43
N VAL A 53 4.10 -14.39 -9.56
CA VAL A 53 4.65 -15.09 -10.74
C VAL A 53 5.77 -14.27 -11.38
N GLY A 54 5.60 -12.95 -11.53
CA GLY A 54 6.62 -12.06 -12.12
C GLY A 54 7.91 -11.95 -11.30
N LEU A 55 7.82 -11.99 -9.97
CA LEU A 55 8.96 -11.92 -9.05
C LEU A 55 9.63 -13.28 -8.77
N SER A 56 9.01 -14.39 -9.19
CA SER A 56 9.58 -15.74 -9.11
C SER A 56 10.44 -16.09 -10.32
N VAL A 57 10.39 -15.25 -11.37
CA VAL A 57 11.34 -15.31 -12.48
C VAL A 57 12.53 -14.43 -12.10
N GLU A 58 13.53 -15.04 -11.47
CA GLU A 58 14.83 -14.38 -11.29
C GLU A 58 15.37 -13.92 -12.67
N PRO A 59 15.89 -12.68 -12.79
CA PRO A 59 16.48 -12.19 -14.04
C PRO A 59 17.73 -12.99 -14.44
N SER A 60 18.32 -13.72 -13.49
CA SER A 60 19.29 -14.76 -13.73
C SER A 60 18.55 -16.08 -13.95
N GLY A 61 18.35 -16.48 -15.19
CA GLY A 61 17.57 -17.67 -15.57
C GLY A 61 18.13 -19.01 -15.08
N ALA A 62 18.13 -19.26 -13.77
CA ALA A 62 18.57 -20.50 -13.15
C ALA A 62 17.61 -20.96 -12.04
N SER A 63 16.99 -22.12 -12.31
CA SER A 63 16.41 -23.08 -11.36
C SER A 63 15.27 -22.64 -10.43
N ASN A 64 14.03 -22.93 -10.82
CA ASN A 64 13.31 -24.14 -10.37
C ASN A 64 11.91 -24.20 -10.99
N ILE A 65 11.85 -24.61 -12.26
CA ILE A 65 10.61 -25.10 -12.90
C ILE A 65 10.51 -26.59 -12.57
N LEU A 66 10.18 -26.93 -11.33
CA LEU A 66 9.80 -28.29 -10.96
C LEU A 66 8.39 -28.25 -10.38
N GLY A 67 7.41 -28.34 -11.27
CA GLY A 67 5.99 -28.44 -10.91
C GLY A 67 4.96 -27.89 -11.90
N LEU A 68 5.27 -27.73 -13.20
CA LEU A 68 4.33 -27.18 -14.20
C LEU A 68 3.91 -28.18 -15.29
N VAL A 69 3.79 -29.47 -14.95
CA VAL A 69 3.25 -30.48 -15.86
C VAL A 69 1.92 -30.97 -15.31
N GLN A 70 0.86 -30.19 -15.56
CA GLN A 70 -0.57 -30.58 -15.64
C GLN A 70 -1.43 -29.38 -15.23
N ASN A 71 -1.77 -28.48 -16.15
CA ASN A 71 -3.03 -27.73 -16.10
C ASN A 71 -3.20 -26.92 -17.39
N ALA A 72 -4.04 -27.41 -18.32
CA ALA A 72 -4.50 -26.64 -19.48
C ALA A 72 -5.22 -25.33 -19.09
N LYS A 73 -5.65 -25.22 -17.82
CA LYS A 73 -6.14 -23.97 -17.20
C LYS A 73 -5.10 -22.85 -17.19
N ILE A 74 -3.80 -23.18 -17.14
CA ILE A 74 -2.72 -22.19 -17.11
C ILE A 74 -2.58 -21.49 -18.48
N ILE A 75 -2.84 -22.17 -19.61
CA ILE A 75 -2.69 -21.57 -20.94
C ILE A 75 -3.74 -20.48 -21.20
N ASN A 76 -4.99 -20.72 -20.83
CA ASN A 76 -6.04 -19.69 -20.91
C ASN A 76 -5.82 -18.57 -19.88
N GLN A 77 -5.31 -18.92 -18.69
CA GLN A 77 -4.88 -17.93 -17.72
C GLN A 77 -3.69 -17.11 -18.23
N LEU A 78 -2.74 -17.68 -18.97
CA LEU A 78 -1.59 -16.95 -19.53
C LEU A 78 -2.00 -15.87 -20.53
N ASN A 79 -3.02 -16.11 -21.36
CA ASN A 79 -3.54 -15.09 -22.27
C ASN A 79 -4.26 -13.97 -21.52
N ALA A 80 -5.09 -14.31 -20.53
CA ALA A 80 -5.72 -13.32 -19.65
C ALA A 80 -4.67 -12.56 -18.80
N LEU A 81 -3.60 -13.23 -18.37
CA LEU A 81 -2.46 -12.66 -17.65
C LEU A 81 -1.64 -11.74 -18.55
N GLN A 82 -1.38 -12.08 -19.81
CA GLN A 82 -0.67 -11.23 -20.76
C GLN A 82 -1.44 -9.94 -21.08
N GLN A 83 -2.76 -10.06 -21.33
CA GLN A 83 -3.62 -8.89 -21.52
C GLN A 83 -3.70 -8.04 -20.25
N SER A 84 -3.78 -8.69 -19.08
CA SER A 84 -3.70 -8.00 -17.79
C SER A 84 -2.34 -7.31 -17.62
N PHE A 85 -1.22 -7.95 -17.94
CA PHE A 85 0.13 -7.38 -17.85
C PHE A 85 0.31 -6.15 -18.74
N GLN A 86 -0.18 -6.20 -19.99
CA GLN A 86 -0.15 -5.06 -20.89
C GLN A 86 -0.99 -3.89 -20.34
N PHE A 87 -2.16 -4.19 -19.76
CA PHE A 87 -2.97 -3.21 -19.04
C PHE A 87 -2.26 -2.66 -17.78
N LEU A 88 -1.54 -3.51 -17.04
CA LEU A 88 -0.80 -3.05 -15.86
C LEU A 88 0.38 -2.15 -16.25
N GLN A 89 1.04 -2.45 -17.36
CA GLN A 89 2.10 -1.63 -17.95
C GLN A 89 1.55 -0.30 -18.48
N SER A 90 0.38 -0.29 -19.14
CA SER A 90 -0.24 0.93 -19.66
C SER A 90 -0.70 1.89 -18.55
N LEU A 91 -1.10 1.36 -17.40
CA LEU A 91 -1.46 2.16 -16.21
C LEU A 91 -0.24 2.60 -15.36
N GLN A 92 0.99 2.34 -15.82
CA GLN A 92 2.23 2.62 -15.07
C GLN A 92 2.16 2.11 -13.62
N LEU A 93 1.59 0.92 -13.43
CA LEU A 93 1.31 0.38 -12.10
C LEU A 93 2.55 -0.19 -11.40
N VAL A 94 3.75 0.19 -11.81
CA VAL A 94 5.00 -0.36 -11.24
C VAL A 94 5.11 -0.09 -9.73
N ASN A 95 4.41 0.92 -9.21
CA ASN A 95 4.40 1.30 -7.79
C ASN A 95 3.12 0.90 -7.02
N ILE A 96 2.46 -0.20 -7.40
CA ILE A 96 1.32 -0.80 -6.69
C ILE A 96 1.65 -1.05 -5.20
N ALA A 97 1.12 -0.20 -4.33
CA ALA A 97 0.98 -0.46 -2.89
C ALA A 97 -0.28 0.22 -2.32
N SER A 98 -1.30 0.46 -3.15
CA SER A 98 -2.46 1.30 -2.89
C SER A 98 -3.56 0.71 -2.02
N SER A 99 -3.54 -0.58 -1.66
CA SER A 99 -4.77 -1.21 -1.17
C SER A 99 -4.79 -1.69 0.28
N VAL A 100 -5.94 -1.45 0.92
CA VAL A 100 -6.47 -2.21 2.07
C VAL A 100 -6.69 -3.69 1.68
N ALA A 101 -6.85 -3.97 0.38
CA ALA A 101 -7.10 -5.27 -0.21
C ALA A 101 -5.91 -6.26 -0.21
N GLY A 102 -4.68 -5.80 0.04
CA GLY A 102 -3.45 -6.60 -0.07
C GLY A 102 -2.87 -7.19 1.21
N ILE A 103 -3.49 -6.98 2.36
CA ILE A 103 -2.81 -7.17 3.65
C ILE A 103 -3.45 -8.29 4.47
N GLY A 104 -2.79 -9.41 4.74
CA GLY A 104 -2.98 -10.07 6.05
C GLY A 104 -4.28 -10.81 6.43
N VAL A 105 -5.09 -11.40 5.52
CA VAL A 105 -6.14 -12.38 5.95
C VAL A 105 -5.99 -13.72 5.23
N SER A 106 -5.50 -13.72 3.98
CA SER A 106 -4.97 -14.91 3.33
C SER A 106 -3.47 -15.12 3.62
N ALA A 107 -3.02 -16.38 3.61
CA ALA A 107 -1.60 -16.72 3.74
C ALA A 107 -0.73 -16.04 2.66
N ALA A 108 -1.28 -15.87 1.46
CA ALA A 108 -0.59 -15.23 0.33
C ALA A 108 -0.43 -13.71 0.53
N GLY A 109 -1.51 -12.98 0.85
CA GLY A 109 -1.45 -11.54 1.12
C GLY A 109 -0.56 -11.20 2.32
N THR A 110 -0.56 -12.07 3.34
CA THR A 110 0.36 -11.98 4.47
C THR A 110 1.81 -12.16 4.05
N ALA A 111 2.11 -13.21 3.27
CA ALA A 111 3.48 -13.50 2.84
C ALA A 111 4.09 -12.33 2.05
N LEU A 112 3.30 -11.69 1.18
CA LEU A 112 3.72 -10.52 0.44
C LEU A 112 4.05 -9.33 1.36
N VAL A 113 3.19 -9.05 2.32
CA VAL A 113 3.38 -7.99 3.31
C VAL A 113 4.61 -8.24 4.19
N LEU A 114 4.79 -9.47 4.67
CA LEU A 114 5.98 -9.84 5.44
C LEU A 114 7.25 -9.74 4.59
N ARG A 115 7.19 -10.09 3.30
CA ARG A 115 8.31 -9.89 2.36
C ARG A 115 8.65 -8.40 2.21
N ARG A 116 7.66 -7.53 2.07
CA ARG A 116 7.86 -6.06 2.02
C ARG A 116 8.49 -5.55 3.31
N LEU A 117 8.00 -5.99 4.46
CA LEU A 117 8.58 -5.63 5.76
C LEU A 117 10.02 -6.12 5.92
N ASN A 118 10.35 -7.32 5.41
CA ASN A 118 11.72 -7.81 5.40
C ASN A 118 12.64 -6.93 4.55
N VAL A 119 12.17 -6.41 3.40
CA VAL A 119 12.92 -5.43 2.61
C VAL A 119 13.15 -4.13 3.39
N VAL A 120 12.14 -3.64 4.13
CA VAL A 120 12.28 -2.46 5.02
C VAL A 120 13.32 -2.73 6.11
N ASN A 121 13.26 -3.89 6.78
CA ASN A 121 14.23 -4.30 7.80
C ASN A 121 15.65 -4.44 7.24
N GLN A 122 15.82 -5.01 6.05
CA GLN A 122 17.13 -5.13 5.39
C GLN A 122 17.70 -3.77 4.98
N ARG A 123 16.87 -2.84 4.53
CA ARG A 123 17.28 -1.45 4.27
C ARG A 123 17.74 -0.77 5.55
N LEU A 124 16.99 -0.92 6.65
CA LEU A 124 17.38 -0.39 7.96
C LEU A 124 18.73 -0.96 8.44
N GLY A 125 18.95 -2.28 8.31
CA GLY A 125 20.22 -2.90 8.67
C GLY A 125 21.42 -2.33 7.90
N ARG A 126 21.28 -2.12 6.58
CA ARG A 126 22.32 -1.49 5.76
C ARG A 126 22.59 -0.04 6.15
N ILE A 127 21.56 0.71 6.52
CA ILE A 127 21.71 2.10 7.01
C ILE A 127 22.49 2.10 8.32
N GLU A 128 22.16 1.22 9.27
CA GLU A 128 22.87 1.10 10.55
C GLU A 128 24.36 0.74 10.36
N GLU A 129 24.68 -0.09 9.36
CA GLU A 129 26.06 -0.47 9.00
C GLU A 129 26.83 0.66 8.30
N THR A 130 26.18 1.39 7.39
CA THR A 130 26.84 2.39 6.52
C THR A 130 27.02 3.74 7.23
N VAL A 131 26.05 4.15 8.05
CA VAL A 131 26.04 5.48 8.70
C VAL A 131 26.78 5.44 10.05
N GLY A 132 27.25 4.28 10.51
CA GLY A 132 28.05 4.13 11.74
C GLY A 132 27.25 4.30 13.04
N LYS A 133 26.08 4.93 13.00
CA LYS A 133 24.92 4.88 13.93
C LYS A 133 23.83 5.84 13.40
N LEU A 134 22.56 5.44 13.47
CA LEU A 134 21.42 6.35 13.22
C LEU A 134 21.52 7.61 14.12
N PRO A 135 20.95 8.77 13.74
CA PRO A 135 20.85 9.91 14.65
C PRO A 135 20.30 9.49 16.02
N GLN A 136 20.77 10.10 17.11
CA GLN A 136 20.43 9.64 18.46
C GLN A 136 18.91 9.66 18.69
N GLN A 137 18.20 10.70 18.21
CA GLN A 137 16.74 10.77 18.31
C GLN A 137 16.05 9.62 17.57
N ILE A 138 16.58 9.17 16.42
CA ILE A 138 16.05 8.02 15.68
C ILE A 138 16.35 6.69 16.39
N ARG A 139 17.50 6.59 17.07
CA ARG A 139 17.79 5.44 17.95
C ARG A 139 16.82 5.38 19.12
N ASP A 140 16.49 6.53 19.71
CA ASP A 140 15.57 6.62 20.84
C ASP A 140 14.14 6.21 20.45
N LEU A 141 13.78 6.35 19.17
CA LEU A 141 12.50 5.84 18.63
C LEU A 141 12.46 4.31 18.46
N ASP A 142 13.61 3.63 18.58
CA ASP A 142 13.76 2.17 18.49
C ASP A 142 13.02 1.60 17.25
N ILE A 143 13.36 2.14 16.08
CA ILE A 143 12.72 1.80 14.79
C ILE A 143 12.79 0.29 14.53
N ARG A 144 13.90 -0.36 14.90
CA ARG A 144 14.08 -1.81 14.73
C ARG A 144 13.08 -2.60 15.59
N LYS A 145 12.88 -2.20 16.85
CA LYS A 145 11.83 -2.79 17.69
C LYS A 145 10.45 -2.52 17.11
N THR A 146 10.18 -1.29 16.66
CA THR A 146 8.92 -0.92 16.03
C THR A 146 8.60 -1.80 14.82
N LEU A 147 9.54 -2.01 13.90
CA LEU A 147 9.35 -2.90 12.74
C LEU A 147 9.19 -4.38 13.14
N THR A 148 9.80 -4.80 14.25
CA THR A 148 9.60 -6.14 14.80
C THR A 148 8.18 -6.31 15.37
N GLU A 149 7.68 -5.30 16.08
CA GLU A 149 6.30 -5.27 16.60
C GLU A 149 5.29 -5.30 15.45
N VAL A 150 5.53 -4.55 14.38
CA VAL A 150 4.74 -4.58 13.14
C VAL A 150 4.73 -5.97 12.54
N LYS A 151 5.90 -6.62 12.44
CA LYS A 151 6.00 -7.99 11.93
C LYS A 151 5.12 -8.95 12.72
N THR A 152 5.24 -8.91 14.04
CA THR A 152 4.45 -9.77 14.93
C THR A 152 2.96 -9.45 14.83
N ALA A 153 2.56 -8.18 14.75
CA ALA A 153 1.15 -7.80 14.57
C ALA A 153 0.58 -8.36 13.27
N LEU A 154 1.33 -8.28 12.16
CA LEU A 154 0.94 -8.81 10.86
C LEU A 154 0.83 -10.34 10.84
N GLU A 155 1.79 -11.05 11.44
CA GLU A 155 1.74 -12.51 11.60
C GLU A 155 0.52 -12.95 12.43
N ARG A 156 0.17 -12.17 13.46
CA ARG A 156 -1.01 -12.42 14.30
C ARG A 156 -2.32 -12.16 13.56
N LEU A 157 -2.42 -11.08 12.79
CA LEU A 157 -3.58 -10.78 11.95
C LEU A 157 -3.83 -11.90 10.94
N ALA A 158 -2.78 -12.37 10.28
CA ALA A 158 -2.87 -13.46 9.31
C ALA A 158 -3.41 -14.77 9.89
N GLY A 159 -3.00 -15.07 11.14
CA GLY A 159 -3.47 -16.25 11.85
C GLY A 159 -4.83 -16.07 12.52
N SER A 160 -5.37 -14.86 12.60
CA SER A 160 -6.55 -14.54 13.44
C SER A 160 -7.81 -15.30 13.01
N ALA A 161 -8.07 -15.41 11.71
CA ALA A 161 -9.29 -15.99 11.15
C ALA A 161 -9.52 -17.47 11.52
N GLN A 162 -8.48 -18.20 11.90
CA GLN A 162 -8.57 -19.61 12.30
C GLN A 162 -8.63 -19.81 13.82
N ARG A 163 -8.63 -18.72 14.59
CA ARG A 163 -8.58 -18.76 16.05
C ARG A 163 -9.95 -18.54 16.68
N ARG A 164 -10.10 -19.04 17.90
CA ARG A 164 -11.30 -18.80 18.72
C ARG A 164 -11.36 -17.37 19.29
N ASP A 165 -10.20 -16.74 19.47
CA ASP A 165 -10.00 -15.39 19.99
C ASP A 165 -9.69 -14.39 18.85
N ALA A 166 -10.26 -14.60 17.66
CA ALA A 166 -9.94 -13.84 16.45
C ALA A 166 -10.05 -12.32 16.64
N ASP A 167 -11.15 -11.84 17.23
CA ASP A 167 -11.40 -10.41 17.42
C ASP A 167 -10.41 -9.78 18.40
N ASP A 168 -10.12 -10.45 19.52
CA ASP A 168 -9.16 -9.94 20.51
C ASP A 168 -7.74 -9.87 19.94
N VAL A 169 -7.36 -10.87 19.14
CA VAL A 169 -6.06 -10.90 18.45
C VAL A 169 -5.99 -9.79 17.41
N THR A 170 -7.06 -9.57 16.65
CA THR A 170 -7.15 -8.54 15.62
C THR A 170 -7.12 -7.15 16.25
N ARG A 171 -7.87 -6.90 17.32
CA ARG A 171 -7.86 -5.63 18.07
C ARG A 171 -6.49 -5.34 18.67
N SER A 172 -5.84 -6.35 19.27
CA SER A 172 -4.48 -6.19 19.80
C SER A 172 -3.43 -5.95 18.71
N ALA A 173 -3.65 -6.44 17.49
CA ALA A 173 -2.76 -6.17 16.37
C ALA A 173 -3.02 -4.80 15.74
N GLU A 174 -4.28 -4.38 15.64
CA GLU A 174 -4.71 -3.03 15.25
C GLU A 174 -4.03 -1.99 16.14
N GLU A 175 -4.13 -2.13 17.46
CA GLU A 175 -3.55 -1.20 18.43
C GLU A 175 -2.02 -1.07 18.24
N ARG A 176 -1.33 -2.20 18.06
CA ARG A 176 0.11 -2.20 17.80
C ARG A 176 0.47 -1.51 16.48
N LEU A 177 -0.32 -1.73 15.43
CA LEU A 177 -0.10 -1.11 14.12
C LEU A 177 -0.35 0.40 14.18
N HIS A 178 -1.34 0.83 14.97
CA HIS A 178 -1.58 2.24 15.24
C HIS A 178 -0.38 2.90 15.92
N TYR A 179 0.12 2.32 17.02
CA TYR A 179 1.29 2.84 17.72
C TYR A 179 2.55 2.83 16.83
N ALA A 180 2.74 1.79 16.03
CA ALA A 180 3.87 1.71 15.11
C ALA A 180 3.78 2.78 14.02
N PHE A 181 2.59 3.05 13.48
CA PHE A 181 2.38 4.14 12.53
C PHE A 181 2.80 5.48 13.13
N ASP A 182 2.36 5.78 14.35
CA ASP A 182 2.68 7.04 15.02
C ASP A 182 4.18 7.18 15.34
N ARG A 183 4.84 6.10 15.74
CA ARG A 183 6.29 6.07 15.96
C ARG A 183 7.08 6.32 14.67
N LEU A 184 6.68 5.68 13.57
CA LEU A 184 7.31 5.86 12.26
C LEU A 184 7.04 7.27 11.72
N MET A 185 5.87 7.86 12.02
CA MET A 185 5.55 9.24 11.65
C MET A 185 6.49 10.20 12.36
N ALA A 186 6.60 10.08 13.70
CA ALA A 186 7.52 10.87 14.49
C ALA A 186 8.97 10.72 14.03
N GLY A 187 9.40 9.50 13.67
CA GLY A 187 10.73 9.27 13.11
C GLY A 187 10.95 9.91 11.76
N THR A 188 9.91 9.98 10.92
CA THR A 188 9.98 10.67 9.63
C THR A 188 10.11 12.17 9.85
N GLU A 189 9.27 12.75 10.70
CA GLU A 189 9.34 14.16 11.08
C GLU A 189 10.71 14.53 11.66
N GLU A 190 11.26 13.69 12.53
CA GLU A 190 12.57 13.94 13.15
C GLU A 190 13.70 13.86 12.14
N THR A 191 13.70 12.84 11.27
CA THR A 191 14.71 12.70 10.21
C THR A 191 14.73 13.93 9.30
N LEU A 192 13.60 14.59 9.08
CA LEU A 192 13.51 15.77 8.22
C LEU A 192 14.04 17.05 8.83
N LYS A 193 14.13 17.11 10.16
CA LYS A 193 14.73 18.24 10.86
C LYS A 193 16.25 18.29 10.65
N ASP A 194 16.88 17.16 10.37
CA ASP A 194 18.30 17.08 10.07
C ASP A 194 18.66 17.99 8.88
N GLU A 195 19.82 18.66 8.97
CA GLU A 195 20.34 19.52 7.89
C GLU A 195 20.56 18.70 6.60
N GLU A 196 21.02 17.46 6.74
CA GLU A 196 21.26 16.50 5.67
C GLU A 196 20.51 15.19 5.96
N PRO A 197 19.19 15.13 5.68
CA PRO A 197 18.38 13.96 5.98
C PRO A 197 18.77 12.79 5.08
N SER A 198 18.96 11.60 5.65
CA SER A 198 19.26 10.40 4.85
C SER A 198 18.06 10.01 3.96
N PRO A 199 18.20 10.05 2.61
CA PRO A 199 17.12 9.66 1.70
C PRO A 199 16.70 8.20 1.87
N GLU A 200 17.66 7.32 2.15
CA GLU A 200 17.42 5.90 2.38
C GLU A 200 16.62 5.65 3.66
N LEU A 201 16.89 6.42 4.72
CA LEU A 201 16.13 6.35 5.97
C LEU A 201 14.71 6.86 5.76
N LEU A 202 14.54 8.01 5.10
CA LEU A 202 13.21 8.55 4.77
C LEU A 202 12.39 7.54 3.96
N LYS A 203 12.95 6.96 2.91
CA LYS A 203 12.28 5.91 2.11
C LYS A 203 11.89 4.69 2.95
N THR A 204 12.72 4.31 3.90
CA THR A 204 12.46 3.19 4.82
C THR A 204 11.28 3.51 5.75
N LEU A 205 11.25 4.72 6.33
CA LEU A 205 10.18 5.18 7.20
C LEU A 205 8.85 5.34 6.46
N LEU A 206 8.85 5.93 5.27
CA LEU A 206 7.66 6.05 4.41
C LEU A 206 7.08 4.69 4.01
N SER A 207 7.94 3.73 3.70
CA SER A 207 7.53 2.35 3.42
C SER A 207 6.88 1.70 4.64
N GLY A 208 7.45 1.91 5.82
CA GLY A 208 6.89 1.45 7.09
C GLY A 208 5.54 2.10 7.41
N LEU A 209 5.42 3.42 7.23
CA LEU A 209 4.18 4.19 7.41
C LEU A 209 3.07 3.64 6.53
N SER A 210 3.34 3.45 5.25
CA SER A 210 2.36 2.84 4.35
C SER A 210 1.91 1.49 4.84
N LEU A 211 2.85 0.63 5.27
CA LEU A 211 2.53 -0.73 5.63
C LEU A 211 1.67 -0.78 6.89
N CYS A 212 2.05 -0.01 7.92
CA CYS A 212 1.33 0.04 9.18
C CYS A 212 -0.07 0.64 9.01
N GLY A 213 -0.16 1.77 8.28
CA GLY A 213 -1.42 2.46 8.07
C GLY A 213 -2.43 1.58 7.36
N SER A 214 -2.06 0.99 6.22
CA SER A 214 -2.95 0.10 5.48
C SER A 214 -3.33 -1.17 6.27
N ALA A 215 -2.40 -1.72 7.05
CA ALA A 215 -2.68 -2.90 7.89
C ALA A 215 -3.63 -2.58 9.05
N GLN A 216 -3.49 -1.41 9.68
CA GLN A 216 -4.38 -0.93 10.74
C GLN A 216 -5.81 -0.80 10.21
N ILE A 217 -6.01 -0.10 9.09
CA ILE A 217 -7.35 0.08 8.49
C ILE A 217 -7.99 -1.27 8.19
N ARG A 218 -7.20 -2.22 7.71
CA ARG A 218 -7.72 -3.55 7.44
C ARG A 218 -8.11 -4.31 8.69
N ALA A 219 -7.33 -4.21 9.77
CA ALA A 219 -7.70 -4.83 11.04
C ALA A 219 -9.05 -4.28 11.53
N LEU A 220 -9.29 -2.98 11.38
CA LEU A 220 -10.59 -2.36 11.67
C LEU A 220 -11.70 -2.88 10.75
N TYR A 221 -11.44 -3.05 9.45
CA TYR A 221 -12.40 -3.68 8.53
C TYR A 221 -12.70 -5.14 8.92
N ALA A 222 -11.69 -5.89 9.37
CA ALA A 222 -11.88 -7.28 9.79
C ALA A 222 -12.70 -7.41 11.08
N LEU A 223 -12.67 -6.39 11.94
CA LEU A 223 -13.52 -6.25 13.13
C LEU A 223 -14.89 -5.64 12.82
N ASP A 224 -15.16 -5.29 11.56
CA ASP A 224 -16.33 -4.54 11.12
C ASP A 224 -16.50 -3.18 11.82
N GLU A 225 -15.40 -2.58 12.29
CA GLU A 225 -15.38 -1.27 12.94
C GLU A 225 -15.20 -0.15 11.89
N MET A 226 -16.12 -0.06 10.92
CA MET A 226 -15.99 0.81 9.74
C MET A 226 -15.89 2.31 10.08
N ASP A 227 -16.62 2.79 11.09
CA ASP A 227 -16.51 4.17 11.55
C ASP A 227 -15.13 4.49 12.15
N ASN A 228 -14.58 3.55 12.93
CA ASN A 228 -13.22 3.67 13.47
C ASN A 228 -12.19 3.62 12.35
N ALA A 229 -12.41 2.76 11.34
CA ALA A 229 -11.57 2.70 10.15
C ALA A 229 -11.56 4.04 9.39
N ARG A 230 -12.73 4.67 9.20
CA ARG A 230 -12.86 5.98 8.57
C ARG A 230 -12.14 7.06 9.38
N ALA A 231 -12.33 7.08 10.70
CA ALA A 231 -11.68 8.03 11.60
C ALA A 231 -10.14 7.87 11.59
N ALA A 232 -9.65 6.63 11.68
CA ALA A 232 -8.22 6.31 11.60
C ALA A 232 -7.64 6.72 10.24
N ALA A 233 -8.32 6.40 9.14
CA ALA A 233 -7.87 6.76 7.79
C ALA A 233 -7.78 8.28 7.60
N ARG A 234 -8.76 9.05 8.11
CA ARG A 234 -8.73 10.52 8.09
C ARG A 234 -7.57 11.08 8.90
N SER A 235 -7.34 10.54 10.09
CA SER A 235 -6.21 10.94 10.95
C SER A 235 -4.86 10.66 10.27
N GLN A 236 -4.67 9.44 9.73
CA GLN A 236 -3.46 9.06 9.00
C GLN A 236 -3.23 9.97 7.78
N TYR A 237 -4.29 10.25 7.01
CA TYR A 237 -4.23 11.17 5.88
C TYR A 237 -3.80 12.57 6.30
N GLN A 238 -4.40 13.13 7.36
CA GLN A 238 -4.04 14.46 7.85
C GLN A 238 -2.56 14.52 8.27
N LYS A 239 -2.06 13.52 9.02
CA LYS A 239 -0.65 13.45 9.41
C LYS A 239 0.28 13.41 8.19
N VAL A 240 0.00 12.53 7.23
CA VAL A 240 0.82 12.42 5.99
C VAL A 240 0.70 13.66 5.12
N HIS A 241 -0.47 14.29 5.06
CA HIS A 241 -0.69 15.53 4.33
C HIS A 241 0.15 16.66 4.93
N THR A 242 0.05 16.90 6.23
CA THR A 242 0.85 17.90 6.95
C THR A 242 2.34 17.64 6.76
N LEU A 243 2.78 16.39 6.91
CA LEU A 243 4.15 15.98 6.65
C LEU A 243 4.58 16.37 5.22
N SER A 244 3.79 16.02 4.19
CA SER A 244 4.11 16.35 2.79
C SER A 244 4.16 17.86 2.53
N MET A 245 3.35 18.66 3.22
CA MET A 245 3.35 20.12 3.07
C MET A 245 4.54 20.79 3.75
N SER A 246 5.11 20.15 4.79
CA SER A 246 6.36 20.59 5.42
C SER A 246 7.61 20.30 4.59
N MET A 247 7.46 19.62 3.45
CA MET A 247 8.54 19.22 2.55
C MET A 247 8.25 19.57 1.08
N PRO A 248 8.14 20.87 0.75
CA PRO A 248 8.11 21.28 -0.63
C PRO A 248 9.46 20.96 -1.33
N TYR A 249 9.39 20.82 -2.66
CA TYR A 249 10.50 20.35 -3.49
C TYR A 249 11.79 21.17 -3.33
N ASP A 250 11.65 22.48 -3.21
CA ASP A 250 12.73 23.44 -3.00
C ASP A 250 13.48 23.22 -1.68
N ILE A 251 12.76 22.99 -0.58
CA ILE A 251 13.35 22.69 0.73
C ILE A 251 14.10 21.35 0.69
N LEU A 252 13.52 20.33 0.05
CA LEU A 252 14.19 19.04 -0.10
C LEU A 252 15.41 19.13 -1.04
N LEU A 253 15.35 19.94 -2.10
CA LEU A 253 16.46 20.14 -3.03
C LEU A 253 17.68 20.73 -2.33
N GLU A 254 17.46 21.72 -1.46
CA GLU A 254 18.51 22.33 -0.64
C GLU A 254 19.11 21.32 0.34
N LYS A 255 18.27 20.60 1.09
CA LYS A 255 18.68 19.57 2.06
C LYS A 255 19.42 18.38 1.45
N LEU A 256 19.13 18.05 0.20
CA LEU A 256 19.76 16.94 -0.52
C LEU A 256 20.97 17.36 -1.39
N GLN A 257 21.52 18.56 -1.13
CA GLN A 257 22.71 19.09 -1.82
C GLN A 257 22.59 19.05 -3.36
N GLY A 258 21.39 19.22 -3.91
CA GLY A 258 21.17 19.20 -5.35
C GLY A 258 21.18 17.81 -6.01
N ASN A 259 21.05 16.71 -5.27
CA ASN A 259 20.88 15.37 -5.86
C ASN A 259 19.46 15.18 -6.44
N ILE A 260 19.26 15.70 -7.65
CA ILE A 260 17.96 15.74 -8.34
C ILE A 260 17.33 14.35 -8.48
N THR A 261 18.11 13.32 -8.81
CA THR A 261 17.55 11.96 -9.02
C THR A 261 16.98 11.37 -7.73
N GLN A 262 17.66 11.55 -6.59
CA GLN A 262 17.16 11.07 -5.30
C GLN A 262 15.94 11.88 -4.82
N LEU A 263 15.97 13.19 -5.06
CA LEU A 263 14.89 14.11 -4.77
C LEU A 263 13.61 13.78 -5.55
N ASP A 264 13.73 13.55 -6.86
CA ASP A 264 12.58 13.24 -7.72
C ASP A 264 11.90 11.96 -7.25
N GLN A 265 12.68 10.91 -6.96
CA GLN A 265 12.14 9.66 -6.44
C GLN A 265 11.45 9.86 -5.09
N LEU A 266 12.06 10.61 -4.18
CA LEU A 266 11.49 10.86 -2.85
C LEU A 266 10.18 11.67 -2.96
N THR A 267 10.14 12.67 -3.84
CA THR A 267 8.94 13.48 -4.11
C THR A 267 7.81 12.64 -4.68
N VAL A 268 8.13 11.72 -5.59
CA VAL A 268 7.18 10.72 -6.10
C VAL A 268 6.68 9.84 -4.96
N ASP A 269 7.57 9.27 -4.14
CA ASP A 269 7.22 8.40 -3.02
C ASP A 269 6.28 9.10 -2.03
N PHE A 270 6.56 10.37 -1.67
CA PHE A 270 5.68 11.19 -0.81
C PHE A 270 4.31 11.46 -1.44
N SER A 271 4.31 11.81 -2.72
CA SER A 271 3.07 12.09 -3.44
C SER A 271 2.20 10.84 -3.52
N GLU A 272 2.78 9.70 -3.86
CA GLU A 272 2.07 8.42 -3.90
C GLU A 272 1.52 8.02 -2.52
N LEU A 273 2.32 8.20 -1.46
CA LEU A 273 1.90 7.93 -0.09
C LEU A 273 0.70 8.81 0.28
N ARG A 274 0.78 10.12 0.02
CA ARG A 274 -0.31 11.06 0.28
C ARG A 274 -1.58 10.69 -0.47
N TYR A 275 -1.48 10.40 -1.76
CA TYR A 275 -2.64 10.03 -2.58
C TYR A 275 -3.27 8.71 -2.14
N ARG A 276 -2.47 7.78 -1.64
CA ARG A 276 -2.97 6.56 -1.01
C ARG A 276 -3.78 6.86 0.23
N PHE A 277 -3.22 7.58 1.20
CA PHE A 277 -3.96 7.91 2.42
C PHE A 277 -5.17 8.79 2.14
N ALA A 278 -5.14 9.64 1.12
CA ALA A 278 -6.31 10.43 0.69
C ALA A 278 -7.47 9.56 0.21
N SER A 279 -7.18 8.43 -0.45
CA SER A 279 -8.23 7.55 -1.01
C SER A 279 -9.01 6.75 0.02
N VAL A 280 -8.37 6.38 1.13
CA VAL A 280 -8.93 5.39 2.06
C VAL A 280 -10.17 5.92 2.80
N PRO A 281 -10.20 7.17 3.31
CA PRO A 281 -11.39 7.76 3.91
C PRO A 281 -12.62 7.69 3.00
N ASP A 282 -12.47 8.10 1.74
CA ASP A 282 -13.57 8.21 0.78
C ASP A 282 -14.08 6.83 0.39
N VAL A 283 -13.18 5.86 0.21
CA VAL A 283 -13.55 4.46 -0.01
C VAL A 283 -14.28 3.89 1.20
N THR A 284 -13.80 4.17 2.42
CA THR A 284 -14.45 3.68 3.66
C THR A 284 -15.85 4.27 3.79
N GLU A 285 -15.97 5.58 3.58
CA GLU A 285 -17.25 6.30 3.59
C GLU A 285 -18.23 5.72 2.58
N ARG A 286 -17.77 5.43 1.36
CA ARG A 286 -18.61 4.81 0.34
C ARG A 286 -19.07 3.40 0.74
N LEU A 287 -18.22 2.61 1.38
CA LEU A 287 -18.62 1.28 1.87
C LEU A 287 -19.69 1.38 2.96
N ILE A 288 -19.55 2.35 3.86
CA ILE A 288 -20.55 2.66 4.89
C ILE A 288 -21.88 3.05 4.24
N ASP A 289 -21.87 3.99 3.28
CA ASP A 289 -23.08 4.47 2.59
C ASP A 289 -23.81 3.36 1.82
N LEU A 290 -23.04 2.40 1.27
CA LEU A 290 -23.57 1.24 0.58
C LEU A 290 -24.01 0.10 1.52
N GLY A 291 -23.81 0.25 2.83
CA GLY A 291 -24.11 -0.80 3.82
C GLY A 291 -23.30 -2.09 3.59
N VAL A 292 -22.03 -1.94 3.20
CA VAL A 292 -21.13 -3.06 2.94
C VAL A 292 -20.25 -3.28 4.17
N ASP A 293 -20.45 -4.42 4.83
CA ASP A 293 -19.65 -4.85 5.97
C ASP A 293 -18.17 -5.03 5.60
N GLY A 294 -17.28 -4.63 6.51
CA GLY A 294 -15.83 -4.69 6.32
C GLY A 294 -15.33 -6.10 5.98
N PRO A 295 -15.71 -7.15 6.72
CA PRO A 295 -15.26 -8.52 6.43
C PRO A 295 -15.75 -9.01 5.06
N ALA A 296 -16.97 -8.65 4.66
CA ALA A 296 -17.55 -9.00 3.37
C ALA A 296 -16.80 -8.31 2.22
N TYR A 297 -16.45 -7.04 2.38
CA TYR A 297 -15.61 -6.30 1.44
C TYR A 297 -14.23 -6.94 1.26
N LEU A 298 -13.55 -7.28 2.37
CA LEU A 298 -12.24 -7.94 2.34
C LEU A 298 -12.30 -9.31 1.65
N ALA A 299 -13.29 -10.13 1.98
CA ALA A 299 -13.47 -11.45 1.37
C ALA A 299 -13.69 -11.35 -0.15
N ARG A 300 -14.44 -10.35 -0.62
CA ARG A 300 -14.69 -10.13 -2.05
C ARG A 300 -13.46 -9.63 -2.80
N LEU A 301 -12.68 -8.73 -2.20
CA LEU A 301 -11.40 -8.28 -2.75
C LEU A 301 -10.38 -9.42 -2.91
N GLU A 302 -10.34 -10.34 -1.94
CA GLU A 302 -9.45 -11.52 -1.99
C GLU A 302 -9.95 -12.58 -2.99
N GLY A 303 -11.27 -12.80 -3.04
CA GLY A 303 -11.91 -13.78 -3.91
C GLY A 303 -11.88 -13.40 -5.40
N GLU A 304 -11.62 -12.13 -5.73
CA GLU A 304 -11.57 -11.66 -7.11
C GLU A 304 -10.33 -12.22 -7.84
N SER A 305 -10.58 -13.14 -8.77
CA SER A 305 -9.56 -13.83 -9.56
C SER A 305 -9.48 -13.40 -11.03
N THR A 306 -10.33 -12.47 -11.44
CA THR A 306 -10.55 -12.10 -12.84
C THR A 306 -10.02 -10.71 -13.13
N HIS A 307 -10.30 -9.74 -12.25
CA HIS A 307 -9.89 -8.34 -12.43
C HIS A 307 -8.79 -7.99 -11.43
N PRO A 308 -7.58 -7.56 -11.86
CA PRO A 308 -6.48 -7.22 -10.94
C PRO A 308 -6.72 -5.94 -10.13
N ILE A 309 -7.64 -5.11 -10.60
CA ILE A 309 -7.95 -3.82 -10.03
C ILE A 309 -9.46 -3.64 -9.97
N LEU A 310 -9.92 -3.09 -8.87
CA LEU A 310 -11.26 -2.55 -8.65
C LEU A 310 -11.20 -1.02 -8.79
N ILE A 311 -12.14 -0.45 -9.55
CA ILE A 311 -12.33 1.00 -9.64
C ILE A 311 -13.64 1.37 -8.93
N LEU A 312 -13.54 2.27 -7.96
CA LEU A 312 -14.68 2.87 -7.28
C LEU A 312 -14.80 4.32 -7.78
N PRO A 313 -15.85 4.68 -8.54
CA PRO A 313 -16.06 6.06 -8.98
C PRO A 313 -16.01 7.02 -7.79
N ALA A 314 -15.38 8.18 -7.96
CA ALA A 314 -15.57 9.27 -7.03
C ALA A 314 -16.93 9.92 -7.36
N ASP A 315 -17.75 10.23 -6.35
CA ASP A 315 -18.91 11.09 -6.58
C ASP A 315 -18.41 12.50 -6.93
N ASP A 316 -19.16 13.24 -7.76
CA ASP A 316 -18.85 14.63 -8.14
C ASP A 316 -18.67 15.52 -6.89
N LEU A 317 -17.42 15.76 -6.48
CA LEU A 317 -17.02 16.81 -5.54
C LEU A 317 -16.59 18.08 -6.30
#